data_AF-B2FU39-F1
#
_entry.id   AF-B2FU39-F1
#
_cell.length_a   1.000
_cell.length_b   1.000
_cell.length_c   1.000
_cell.angle_alpha   90.00
_cell.angle_beta   90.00
_cell.angle_gamma   90.00
#
_symmetry.space_group_name_H-M   'P 1'
#
loop_
_entity.id
_entity.type
_entity.pdbx_description
1 polymer ?
#
loop_
_entity_poly.entity_id
_entity_poly.type
_entity_poly.pdbx_seq_one_letter_code
_entity_poly.pdbx_strand_id
1 'polypeptide(L)'
;MPAAAGASPQIANAQPLALSCGTTEFVGMTSNSSTLAKRQCNGSYVYGIGVSVNEAVENLNGFMAVLQAGVSCSADASSIVSGAYGKGVFAQFVCNGWSIAGVGNSPTTAARNSLAIATEMAATGTHCAAPLQGSYYPESWGFRFRYDCGNTQTLKSWSISGLGASIDDANVIAMRLMRYSTAAGQSCNFEKAEINGVILHATLVCNGSYIHGYGSSVTAAANDALAQIGA
;
A
#
# COMPACT_ATOMS: atom_id res chain seq x y z
N MET A 1 -15.03 -3.02 -55.59
CA MET A 1 -16.32 -3.23 -54.89
C MET A 1 -16.07 -4.14 -53.70
N PRO A 2 -16.69 -3.88 -52.52
CA PRO A 2 -16.09 -4.16 -51.21
C PRO A 2 -16.78 -5.32 -50.46
N ALA A 3 -16.04 -5.96 -49.55
CA ALA A 3 -16.51 -6.75 -48.38
C ALA A 3 -15.27 -7.19 -47.58
N ALA A 4 -15.20 -7.20 -46.25
CA ALA A 4 -16.17 -6.90 -45.21
C ALA A 4 -15.42 -6.46 -43.95
N ALA A 5 -16.08 -5.63 -43.15
CA ALA A 5 -15.72 -5.28 -41.79
C ALA A 5 -15.88 -6.48 -40.84
N GLY A 6 -15.11 -6.48 -39.75
CA GLY A 6 -15.28 -7.37 -38.59
C GLY A 6 -13.91 -7.83 -38.07
N ALA A 7 -13.51 -7.63 -36.82
CA ALA A 7 -14.24 -7.25 -35.63
C ALA A 7 -13.34 -6.42 -34.72
N SER A 8 -13.89 -5.35 -34.14
CA SER A 8 -13.28 -4.71 -32.98
C SER A 8 -13.23 -5.73 -31.83
N PRO A 9 -12.13 -5.82 -31.06
CA PRO A 9 -12.10 -6.66 -29.88
C PRO A 9 -13.19 -6.19 -28.91
N GLN A 10 -14.15 -7.05 -28.62
CA GLN A 10 -15.11 -6.83 -27.54
C GLN A 10 -14.31 -6.74 -26.24
N ILE A 11 -14.18 -5.53 -25.73
CA ILE A 11 -13.85 -5.30 -24.33
C ILE A 11 -15.00 -5.93 -23.57
N ALA A 12 -14.75 -7.07 -22.92
CA ALA A 12 -15.70 -7.68 -22.03
C ALA A 12 -16.01 -6.67 -20.92
N ASN A 13 -17.12 -5.96 -21.03
CA ASN A 13 -17.75 -5.25 -19.94
C ASN A 13 -18.20 -6.30 -18.93
N ALA A 14 -17.30 -6.74 -18.06
CA ALA A 14 -17.67 -7.42 -16.84
C ALA A 14 -18.55 -6.45 -16.05
N GLN A 15 -19.87 -6.63 -16.11
CA GLN A 15 -20.77 -5.90 -15.23
C GLN A 15 -20.33 -6.18 -13.79
N PRO A 16 -20.14 -5.16 -12.94
CA PRO A 16 -19.83 -5.39 -11.55
C PRO A 16 -20.97 -6.19 -10.94
N LEU A 17 -20.70 -7.45 -10.56
CA LEU A 17 -21.64 -8.26 -9.81
C LEU A 17 -21.97 -7.50 -8.52
N ALA A 18 -23.22 -7.03 -8.43
CA ALA A 18 -23.71 -6.43 -7.20
C ALA A 18 -23.58 -7.46 -6.08
N LEU A 19 -22.69 -7.19 -5.12
CA LEU A 19 -22.52 -8.03 -3.93
C LEU A 19 -23.80 -7.91 -3.10
N SER A 20 -24.41 -9.05 -2.77
CA SER A 20 -25.48 -9.07 -1.77
C SER A 20 -24.82 -8.91 -0.40
N CYS A 21 -25.05 -7.77 0.24
CA CYS A 21 -24.47 -7.45 1.53
C CYS A 21 -25.53 -7.17 2.58
N GLY A 22 -25.26 -7.60 3.81
CA GLY A 22 -26.07 -7.32 4.99
C GLY A 22 -25.78 -5.95 5.61
N THR A 23 -26.24 -5.77 6.84
CA THR A 23 -25.99 -4.58 7.66
C THR A 23 -24.51 -4.40 7.99
N THR A 24 -24.05 -3.16 8.08
CA THR A 24 -22.72 -2.85 8.61
C THR A 24 -22.75 -2.85 10.14
N GLU A 25 -21.81 -3.56 10.74
CA GLU A 25 -21.54 -3.56 12.17
C GLU A 25 -20.29 -2.71 12.45
N PHE A 26 -20.26 -2.07 13.62
CA PHE A 26 -19.15 -1.23 14.05
C PHE A 26 -18.59 -1.71 15.37
N VAL A 27 -17.26 -1.75 15.46
CA VAL A 27 -16.52 -2.17 16.65
C VAL A 27 -15.47 -1.10 16.95
N GLY A 28 -15.36 -0.68 18.21
CA GLY A 28 -14.27 0.19 18.64
C GLY A 28 -12.94 -0.57 18.61
N MET A 29 -11.90 0.03 18.05
CA MET A 29 -10.57 -0.58 18.03
C MET A 29 -9.91 -0.51 19.40
N THR A 30 -9.01 -1.46 19.68
CA THR A 30 -8.31 -1.57 20.96
C THR A 30 -7.25 -0.48 21.15
N SER A 31 -6.85 0.21 20.07
CA SER A 31 -5.84 1.25 20.09
C SER A 31 -6.20 2.41 19.14
N ASN A 32 -5.55 3.56 19.33
CA ASN A 32 -5.59 4.72 18.45
C ASN A 32 -6.99 5.35 18.19
N SER A 33 -7.96 5.10 19.07
CA SER A 33 -9.32 5.69 19.02
C SER A 33 -9.98 5.62 17.64
N SER A 34 -9.93 4.45 17.00
CA SER A 34 -10.52 4.21 15.67
C SER A 34 -11.70 3.25 15.72
N THR A 35 -12.42 3.20 14.59
CA THR A 35 -13.59 2.35 14.35
C THR A 35 -13.25 1.30 13.30
N LEU A 36 -13.59 0.04 13.59
CA LEU A 36 -13.65 -1.05 12.63
C LEU A 36 -15.11 -1.20 12.15
N ALA A 37 -15.34 -0.98 10.86
CA ALA A 37 -16.56 -1.37 10.18
C ALA A 37 -16.40 -2.78 9.61
N LYS A 38 -17.41 -3.63 9.75
CA LYS A 38 -17.48 -4.93 9.08
C LYS A 38 -18.86 -5.16 8.48
N ARG A 39 -18.91 -5.77 7.29
CA ARG A 39 -20.16 -6.07 6.58
C ARG A 39 -20.04 -7.46 5.94
N GLN A 40 -21.05 -8.30 6.14
CA GLN A 40 -21.10 -9.58 5.46
C GLN A 40 -21.59 -9.36 4.02
N CYS A 41 -20.82 -9.82 3.03
CA CYS A 41 -21.10 -9.76 1.60
C CYS A 41 -20.86 -11.14 0.99
N ASN A 42 -21.86 -11.73 0.32
CA ASN A 42 -21.78 -13.07 -0.28
C ASN A 42 -21.17 -14.14 0.65
N GLY A 43 -21.58 -14.14 1.93
CA GLY A 43 -21.12 -15.11 2.93
C GLY A 43 -19.76 -14.79 3.57
N SER A 44 -19.00 -13.82 3.08
CA SER A 44 -17.71 -13.40 3.64
C SER A 44 -17.80 -12.02 4.30
N TYR A 45 -16.99 -11.76 5.33
CA TYR A 45 -16.90 -10.42 5.91
C TYR A 45 -15.92 -9.55 5.15
N VAL A 46 -16.31 -8.30 4.92
CA VAL A 46 -15.45 -7.22 4.42
C VAL A 46 -15.25 -6.22 5.55
N TYR A 47 -14.04 -5.69 5.68
CA TYR A 47 -13.63 -4.84 6.78
C TYR A 47 -13.14 -3.49 6.29
N GLY A 48 -13.32 -2.46 7.09
CA GLY A 48 -12.74 -1.14 6.88
C GLY A 48 -12.44 -0.47 8.21
N ILE A 49 -11.36 0.31 8.25
CA ILE A 49 -10.90 0.97 9.47
C ILE A 49 -10.82 2.47 9.23
N GLY A 50 -11.27 3.28 10.17
CA GLY A 50 -11.13 4.73 10.11
C GLY A 50 -11.26 5.38 11.49
N VAL A 51 -10.84 6.64 11.63
CA VAL A 51 -11.02 7.41 12.88
C VAL A 51 -12.46 7.91 13.06
N SER A 52 -13.28 7.80 12.01
CA SER A 52 -14.72 7.98 12.08
C SER A 52 -15.47 6.83 11.40
N VAL A 53 -16.77 6.72 11.70
CA VAL A 53 -17.69 5.78 11.06
C VAL A 53 -17.67 5.94 9.54
N ASN A 54 -17.70 7.18 9.04
CA ASN A 54 -17.72 7.45 7.60
C ASN A 54 -16.45 6.97 6.90
N GLU A 55 -15.29 7.24 7.50
CA GLU A 55 -14.00 6.79 6.95
C GLU A 55 -13.83 5.27 7.02
N ALA A 56 -14.31 4.64 8.09
CA ALA A 56 -14.32 3.18 8.19
C ALA A 56 -15.20 2.55 7.09
N VAL A 57 -16.37 3.15 6.80
CA VAL A 57 -17.24 2.72 5.70
C VAL A 57 -16.62 2.97 4.34
N GLU A 58 -15.93 4.10 4.13
CA GLU A 58 -15.22 4.40 2.89
C GLU A 58 -14.16 3.33 2.59
N ASN A 59 -13.30 3.03 3.58
CA ASN A 59 -12.30 1.98 3.45
C ASN A 59 -12.93 0.60 3.26
N LEU A 60 -14.03 0.30 3.95
CA LEU A 60 -14.77 -0.96 3.78
C LEU A 60 -15.27 -1.11 2.34
N ASN A 61 -15.85 -0.07 1.76
CA ASN A 61 -16.33 -0.09 0.38
C ASN A 61 -15.18 -0.29 -0.61
N GLY A 62 -13.98 0.25 -0.31
CA GLY A 62 -12.77 -0.06 -1.07
C GLY A 62 -12.41 -1.54 -1.01
N PHE A 63 -12.40 -2.16 0.19
CA PHE A 63 -12.14 -3.59 0.33
C PHE A 63 -13.25 -4.47 -0.26
N MET A 64 -14.48 -3.96 -0.44
CA MET A 64 -15.52 -4.68 -1.18
C MET A 64 -15.12 -4.87 -2.66
N ALA A 65 -14.50 -3.86 -3.28
CA ALA A 65 -14.01 -3.98 -4.66
C ALA A 65 -12.86 -5.01 -4.76
N VAL A 66 -12.00 -5.06 -3.74
CA VAL A 66 -10.94 -6.08 -3.61
C VAL A 66 -11.54 -7.49 -3.48
N LEU A 67 -12.62 -7.65 -2.70
CA LEU A 67 -13.36 -8.92 -2.62
C LEU A 67 -13.98 -9.32 -3.97
N GLN A 68 -14.57 -8.39 -4.71
CA GLN A 68 -15.11 -8.65 -6.05
C GLN A 68 -14.02 -9.11 -7.04
N ALA A 69 -12.79 -8.63 -6.86
CA ALA A 69 -11.64 -9.06 -7.63
C ALA A 69 -11.01 -10.38 -7.13
N GLY A 70 -11.63 -11.06 -6.15
CA GLY A 70 -11.22 -12.40 -5.68
C GLY A 70 -10.26 -12.40 -4.49
N VAL A 71 -10.02 -11.26 -3.85
CA VAL A 71 -9.15 -11.15 -2.67
C VAL A 71 -9.97 -10.87 -1.42
N SER A 72 -10.00 -11.83 -0.49
CA SER A 72 -10.68 -11.69 0.79
C SER A 72 -9.69 -11.27 1.87
N CYS A 73 -9.91 -10.10 2.45
CA CYS A 73 -9.07 -9.52 3.49
C CYS A 73 -9.80 -9.50 4.83
N SER A 74 -9.15 -9.99 5.89
CA SER A 74 -9.67 -9.94 7.26
C SER A 74 -8.90 -8.92 8.11
N ALA A 75 -9.62 -8.33 9.07
CA ALA A 75 -9.10 -7.49 10.12
C ALA A 75 -9.91 -7.69 11.40
N ASP A 76 -9.35 -7.29 12.53
CA ASP A 76 -10.03 -7.33 13.83
C ASP A 76 -9.74 -6.05 14.65
N ALA A 77 -10.23 -5.99 15.87
CA ALA A 77 -10.08 -4.82 16.74
C ALA A 77 -8.61 -4.48 17.08
N SER A 78 -7.68 -5.42 16.87
CA SER A 78 -6.23 -5.26 17.08
C SER A 78 -5.44 -4.95 15.81
N SER A 79 -6.11 -4.90 14.64
CA SER A 79 -5.48 -4.60 13.34
C SER A 79 -4.81 -3.22 13.26
N ILE A 80 -5.04 -2.33 14.22
CA ILE A 80 -4.31 -1.06 14.31
C ILE A 80 -3.29 -1.16 15.43
N VAL A 81 -2.04 -0.84 15.06
CA VAL A 81 -0.90 -0.85 15.98
C VAL A 81 -0.09 0.42 15.78
N SER A 82 0.33 1.03 16.88
CA SER A 82 1.27 2.16 16.83
C SER A 82 2.68 1.63 16.50
N GLY A 83 3.36 2.30 15.58
CA GLY A 83 4.70 1.89 15.15
C GLY A 83 5.76 2.02 16.25
N ALA A 84 6.90 1.37 16.01
CA ALA A 84 8.07 1.51 16.86
C ALA A 84 8.44 2.99 17.08
N TYR A 85 8.88 3.33 18.30
CA TYR A 85 9.20 4.71 18.70
C TYR A 85 8.03 5.71 18.62
N GLY A 86 6.79 5.22 18.56
CA GLY A 86 5.60 6.06 18.38
C GLY A 86 5.53 6.72 17.00
N LYS A 87 6.21 6.16 15.99
CA LYS A 87 6.23 6.70 14.62
C LYS A 87 5.34 5.88 13.70
N GLY A 88 4.32 6.54 13.15
CA GLY A 88 3.37 5.92 12.24
C GLY A 88 2.34 5.03 12.94
N VAL A 89 1.26 4.78 12.21
CA VAL A 89 0.20 3.85 12.54
C VAL A 89 0.21 2.77 11.46
N PHE A 90 0.12 1.51 11.88
CA PHE A 90 0.15 0.33 11.03
C PHE A 90 -1.25 -0.27 10.99
N ALA A 91 -1.79 -0.50 9.79
CA ALA A 91 -3.07 -1.17 9.61
C ALA A 91 -2.85 -2.56 9.02
N GLN A 92 -2.95 -3.59 9.85
CA GLN A 92 -2.67 -4.97 9.49
C GLN A 92 -3.93 -5.69 9.02
N PHE A 93 -3.84 -6.31 7.85
CA PHE A 93 -4.88 -7.17 7.30
C PHE A 93 -4.26 -8.51 6.88
N VAL A 94 -5.07 -9.56 6.84
CA VAL A 94 -4.68 -10.84 6.24
C VAL A 94 -5.54 -11.07 5.01
N CYS A 95 -4.94 -11.04 3.83
CA CYS A 95 -5.63 -11.20 2.55
C CYS A 95 -5.27 -12.54 1.93
N ASN A 96 -6.27 -13.43 1.74
CA ASN A 96 -6.07 -14.79 1.22
C ASN A 96 -4.94 -15.57 1.93
N GLY A 97 -4.77 -15.36 3.24
CA GLY A 97 -3.71 -15.98 4.05
C GLY A 97 -2.37 -15.23 4.08
N TRP A 98 -2.21 -14.16 3.30
CA TRP A 98 -1.01 -13.32 3.25
C TRP A 98 -1.18 -12.06 4.08
N SER A 99 -0.22 -11.78 4.95
CA SER A 99 -0.22 -10.52 5.72
C SER A 99 0.08 -9.33 4.82
N ILE A 100 -0.69 -8.25 5.01
CA ILE A 100 -0.42 -6.94 4.45
C ILE A 100 -0.47 -5.89 5.55
N ALA A 101 0.33 -4.84 5.41
CA ALA A 101 0.34 -3.74 6.36
C ALA A 101 0.81 -2.45 5.68
N GLY A 102 -0.09 -1.48 5.59
CA GLY A 102 0.18 -0.11 5.23
C GLY A 102 0.51 0.73 6.46
N VAL A 103 1.32 1.77 6.26
CA VAL A 103 1.72 2.72 7.31
C VAL A 103 1.15 4.08 6.97
N GLY A 104 0.64 4.81 7.94
CA GLY A 104 0.18 6.18 7.78
C GLY A 104 0.32 7.01 9.04
N ASN A 105 0.03 8.31 8.96
CA ASN A 105 -0.01 9.19 10.12
C ASN A 105 -1.20 8.94 11.06
N SER A 106 -2.21 8.20 10.60
CA SER A 106 -3.47 7.92 11.30
C SER A 106 -4.00 6.53 10.95
N PRO A 107 -4.92 5.96 11.74
CA PRO A 107 -5.59 4.70 11.41
C PRO A 107 -6.25 4.71 10.03
N THR A 108 -6.88 5.81 9.65
CA THR A 108 -7.54 5.96 8.35
C THR A 108 -6.55 5.91 7.20
N THR A 109 -5.46 6.68 7.28
CA THR A 109 -4.44 6.70 6.23
C THR A 109 -3.73 5.36 6.13
N ALA A 110 -3.39 4.75 7.27
CA ALA A 110 -2.78 3.42 7.30
C ALA A 110 -3.68 2.36 6.64
N ALA A 111 -4.99 2.38 6.94
CA ALA A 111 -5.96 1.47 6.34
C ALA A 111 -6.14 1.70 4.83
N ARG A 112 -6.15 2.96 4.37
CA ARG A 112 -6.13 3.29 2.93
C ARG A 112 -4.88 2.75 2.24
N ASN A 113 -3.74 2.82 2.91
CA ASN A 113 -2.49 2.31 2.38
C ASN A 113 -2.50 0.78 2.30
N SER A 114 -3.08 0.08 3.28
CA SER A 114 -3.33 -1.36 3.19
C SER A 114 -4.30 -1.72 2.07
N LEU A 115 -5.36 -0.92 1.86
CA LEU A 115 -6.27 -1.10 0.75
C LEU A 115 -5.56 -0.98 -0.61
N ALA A 116 -4.64 -0.03 -0.76
CA ALA A 116 -3.83 0.10 -1.98
C ALA A 116 -2.98 -1.16 -2.25
N ILE A 117 -2.38 -1.75 -1.20
CA ILE A 117 -1.65 -3.02 -1.28
C ILE A 117 -2.59 -4.16 -1.67
N ALA A 118 -3.78 -4.24 -1.05
CA ALA A 118 -4.75 -5.29 -1.34
C ALA A 118 -5.30 -5.21 -2.79
N THR A 119 -5.46 -3.98 -3.29
CA THR A 119 -5.83 -3.72 -4.69
C THR A 119 -4.73 -4.19 -5.64
N GLU A 120 -3.46 -3.94 -5.30
CA GLU A 120 -2.32 -4.46 -6.06
C GLU A 120 -2.26 -5.99 -6.01
N MET A 121 -2.56 -6.61 -4.86
CA MET A 121 -2.66 -8.07 -4.74
C MET A 121 -3.72 -8.64 -5.67
N ALA A 122 -4.88 -8.00 -5.75
CA ALA A 122 -5.94 -8.42 -6.65
C ALA A 122 -5.55 -8.27 -8.13
N ALA A 123 -4.78 -7.23 -8.48
CA ALA A 123 -4.37 -6.96 -9.86
C ALA A 123 -3.20 -7.85 -10.34
N THR A 124 -2.17 -8.03 -9.51
CA THR A 124 -0.89 -8.63 -9.93
C THR A 124 -0.41 -9.77 -9.04
N GLY A 125 -1.14 -10.09 -7.96
CA GLY A 125 -0.70 -11.03 -6.92
C GLY A 125 0.37 -10.44 -5.99
N THR A 126 0.75 -9.17 -6.15
CA THR A 126 1.76 -8.53 -5.30
C THR A 126 1.18 -8.15 -3.95
N HIS A 127 1.90 -8.45 -2.88
CA HIS A 127 1.55 -8.04 -1.54
C HIS A 127 2.77 -7.47 -0.81
N CYS A 128 2.53 -6.56 0.13
CA CYS A 128 3.58 -5.99 0.96
C CYS A 128 3.08 -5.81 2.39
N ALA A 129 3.99 -5.95 3.35
CA ALA A 129 3.73 -5.65 4.75
C ALA A 129 4.91 -4.88 5.33
N ALA A 130 4.63 -3.74 5.95
CA ALA A 130 5.61 -3.10 6.82
C ALA A 130 5.70 -3.89 8.15
N PRO A 131 6.86 -4.48 8.51
CA PRO A 131 7.01 -5.16 9.79
C PRO A 131 6.89 -4.17 10.94
N LEU A 132 6.24 -4.55 12.05
CA LEU A 132 6.08 -3.63 13.21
C LEU A 132 7.42 -3.18 13.80
N GLN A 133 8.39 -4.09 13.81
CA GLN A 133 9.75 -3.84 14.28
C GLN A 133 10.69 -3.81 13.08
N GLY A 134 11.58 -2.81 13.04
CA GLY A 134 12.59 -2.69 11.99
C GLY A 134 12.10 -2.14 10.65
N SER A 135 10.81 -1.80 10.50
CA SER A 135 10.33 -1.08 9.30
C SER A 135 10.79 0.36 9.29
N TYR A 136 10.73 1.05 10.43
CA TYR A 136 11.11 2.45 10.52
C TYR A 136 12.63 2.59 10.68
N TYR A 137 13.26 3.27 9.73
CA TYR A 137 14.63 3.75 9.85
C TYR A 137 14.61 5.23 10.25
N PRO A 138 15.24 5.60 11.38
CA PRO A 138 15.36 7.00 11.76
C PRO A 138 16.14 7.78 10.71
N GLU A 139 15.54 8.85 10.20
CA GLU A 139 16.16 9.75 9.23
C GLU A 139 16.26 11.15 9.85
N SER A 140 17.40 11.80 9.66
CA SER A 140 17.61 13.18 10.14
C SER A 140 16.71 14.19 9.44
N TRP A 141 16.24 13.85 8.23
CA TRP A 141 15.56 14.78 7.33
C TRP A 141 14.14 14.35 6.97
N GLY A 142 13.64 13.22 7.49
CA GLY A 142 12.32 12.70 7.15
C GLY A 142 11.99 11.35 7.79
N PHE A 143 11.35 10.50 7.00
CA PHE A 143 10.88 9.17 7.38
C PHE A 143 11.26 8.16 6.30
N ARG A 144 11.74 7.00 6.72
CA ARG A 144 11.97 5.88 5.82
C ARG A 144 11.33 4.62 6.39
N PHE A 145 10.48 3.99 5.59
CA PHE A 145 9.75 2.77 5.97
C PHE A 145 10.06 1.64 4.99
N ARG A 146 10.56 0.54 5.54
CA ARG A 146 10.72 -0.73 4.84
C ARG A 146 9.40 -1.50 4.80
N TYR A 147 9.18 -2.16 3.67
CA TYR A 147 8.13 -3.15 3.45
C TYR A 147 8.78 -4.43 2.94
N ASP A 148 8.34 -5.56 3.48
CA ASP A 148 8.62 -6.88 2.94
C ASP A 148 7.51 -7.23 1.96
N CYS A 149 7.89 -7.49 0.72
CA CYS A 149 6.97 -7.71 -0.39
C CYS A 149 7.14 -9.12 -0.94
N GLY A 150 6.07 -9.61 -1.57
CA GLY A 150 6.09 -10.87 -2.29
C GLY A 150 5.02 -10.91 -3.36
N ASN A 151 5.04 -11.99 -4.14
CA ASN A 151 4.04 -12.24 -5.16
C ASN A 151 3.45 -13.63 -4.97
N THR A 152 2.13 -13.71 -4.82
CA THR A 152 1.41 -14.94 -4.51
C THR A 152 1.43 -15.98 -5.64
N GLN A 153 1.71 -15.55 -6.87
CA GLN A 153 1.75 -16.43 -8.05
C GLN A 153 3.16 -16.97 -8.31
N THR A 154 4.18 -16.13 -8.17
CA THR A 154 5.57 -16.50 -8.45
C THR A 154 6.36 -16.92 -7.21
N LEU A 155 5.81 -16.69 -6.01
CA LEU A 155 6.43 -16.93 -4.70
C LEU A 155 7.76 -16.19 -4.49
N LYS A 156 8.08 -15.21 -5.34
CA LYS A 156 9.23 -14.34 -5.13
C LYS A 156 8.96 -13.40 -3.97
N SER A 157 10.00 -13.13 -3.19
CA SER A 157 10.00 -12.12 -2.13
C SER A 157 11.12 -11.11 -2.36
N TRP A 158 10.87 -9.87 -1.94
CA TRP A 158 11.82 -8.78 -1.99
C TRP A 158 11.48 -7.76 -0.92
N SER A 159 12.23 -6.67 -0.88
CA SER A 159 11.98 -5.58 0.05
C SER A 159 12.09 -4.27 -0.67
N ILE A 160 11.26 -3.33 -0.25
CA ILE A 160 11.29 -1.96 -0.70
C ILE A 160 11.37 -1.05 0.51
N SER A 161 11.89 0.15 0.31
CA SER A 161 11.93 1.17 1.36
C SER A 161 11.52 2.49 0.74
N GLY A 162 10.44 3.10 1.23
CA GLY A 162 10.02 4.43 0.81
C GLY A 162 10.59 5.51 1.72
N LEU A 163 10.94 6.66 1.15
CA LEU A 163 11.57 7.78 1.82
C LEU A 163 10.75 9.05 1.58
N GLY A 164 10.47 9.85 2.61
CA GLY A 164 9.72 11.09 2.47
C GLY A 164 9.88 12.02 3.66
N ALA A 165 9.48 13.28 3.50
CA ALA A 165 9.50 14.29 4.56
C ALA A 165 8.41 14.04 5.62
N SER A 166 7.38 13.26 5.28
CA SER A 166 6.31 12.81 6.18
C SER A 166 6.17 11.28 6.13
N ILE A 167 5.45 10.70 7.10
CA ILE A 167 5.10 9.27 7.11
C ILE A 167 4.30 8.90 5.86
N ASP A 168 3.35 9.76 5.47
CA ASP A 168 2.49 9.51 4.33
C ASP A 168 3.26 9.63 3.02
N ASP A 169 4.17 10.60 2.88
CA ASP A 169 5.06 10.74 1.72
C ASP A 169 5.92 9.48 1.55
N ALA A 170 6.53 9.01 2.63
CA ALA A 170 7.34 7.80 2.63
C ALA A 170 6.52 6.59 2.19
N ASN A 171 5.28 6.43 2.66
CA ASN A 171 4.41 5.36 2.20
C ASN A 171 4.02 5.52 0.73
N VAL A 172 3.66 6.72 0.25
CA VAL A 172 3.32 6.95 -1.17
C VAL A 172 4.49 6.55 -2.07
N ILE A 173 5.71 6.92 -1.70
CA ILE A 173 6.94 6.55 -2.42
C ILE A 173 7.19 5.04 -2.34
N ALA A 174 6.96 4.40 -1.19
CA ALA A 174 7.01 2.94 -1.08
C ALA A 174 6.01 2.26 -2.01
N MET A 175 4.76 2.73 -2.10
CA MET A 175 3.74 2.13 -2.97
C MET A 175 4.06 2.28 -4.46
N ARG A 176 4.70 3.38 -4.87
CA ARG A 176 5.23 3.54 -6.23
C ARG A 176 6.35 2.55 -6.51
N LEU A 177 7.29 2.40 -5.57
CA LEU A 177 8.35 1.39 -5.67
C LEU A 177 7.79 -0.03 -5.72
N MET A 178 6.75 -0.36 -4.95
CA MET A 178 6.08 -1.66 -5.02
C MET A 178 5.63 -1.96 -6.46
N ARG A 179 4.89 -1.03 -7.08
CA ARG A 179 4.38 -1.18 -8.45
C ARG A 179 5.50 -1.31 -9.47
N TYR A 180 6.51 -0.46 -9.36
CA TYR A 180 7.69 -0.53 -10.22
C TYR A 180 8.43 -1.86 -10.07
N SER A 181 8.72 -2.27 -8.84
CA SER A 181 9.42 -3.52 -8.54
C SER A 181 8.67 -4.75 -9.04
N THR A 182 7.34 -4.75 -8.94
CA THR A 182 6.50 -5.79 -9.53
C THR A 182 6.60 -5.83 -11.05
N ALA A 183 6.49 -4.68 -11.72
CA ALA A 183 6.51 -4.61 -13.18
C ALA A 183 7.90 -4.93 -13.76
N ALA A 184 8.97 -4.41 -13.13
CA ALA A 184 10.35 -4.60 -13.55
C ALA A 184 10.94 -5.94 -13.09
N GLY A 185 10.33 -6.60 -12.10
CA GLY A 185 10.86 -7.82 -11.48
C GLY A 185 12.15 -7.60 -10.70
N GLN A 186 12.33 -6.41 -10.10
CA GLN A 186 13.57 -5.99 -9.43
C GLN A 186 13.31 -5.43 -8.03
N SER A 187 14.25 -5.65 -7.10
CA SER A 187 14.23 -5.06 -5.76
C SER A 187 14.83 -3.66 -5.78
N CYS A 188 14.12 -2.69 -5.20
CA CYS A 188 14.52 -1.28 -5.15
C CYS A 188 14.35 -0.73 -3.73
N ASN A 189 15.40 -0.14 -3.15
CA ASN A 189 15.37 0.39 -1.79
C ASN A 189 16.05 1.76 -1.70
N PHE A 190 15.39 2.72 -1.04
CA PHE A 190 16.06 3.95 -0.65
C PHE A 190 17.03 3.70 0.51
N GLU A 191 18.23 4.25 0.38
CA GLU A 191 19.19 4.39 1.46
C GLU A 191 18.83 5.60 2.35
N LYS A 192 19.69 5.84 3.35
CA LYS A 192 19.58 7.01 4.21
C LYS A 192 19.67 8.28 3.37
N ALA A 193 18.85 9.28 3.71
CA ALA A 193 18.96 10.58 3.06
C ALA A 193 20.17 11.36 3.57
N GLU A 194 20.85 12.03 2.66
CA GLU A 194 22.03 12.84 2.95
C GLU A 194 21.78 14.31 2.59
N ILE A 195 22.61 15.19 3.16
CA ILE A 195 22.61 16.61 2.82
C ILE A 195 23.94 16.96 2.19
N ASN A 196 23.89 17.59 1.01
CA ASN A 196 25.05 18.15 0.35
C ASN A 196 24.89 19.68 0.29
N GLY A 197 25.37 20.35 1.35
CA GLY A 197 25.16 21.77 1.55
C GLY A 197 23.72 22.09 1.92
N VAL A 198 22.95 22.63 0.97
CA VAL A 198 21.50 22.94 1.13
C VAL A 198 20.59 22.01 0.30
N ILE A 199 21.18 21.13 -0.51
CA ILE A 199 20.45 20.21 -1.37
C ILE A 199 20.36 18.86 -0.66
N LEU A 200 19.14 18.32 -0.56
CA LEU A 200 18.94 16.96 -0.07
C LEU A 200 19.16 15.96 -1.19
N HIS A 201 19.78 14.85 -0.81
CA HIS A 201 20.20 13.77 -1.68
C HIS A 201 19.55 12.47 -1.21
N ALA A 202 18.96 11.74 -2.16
CA ALA A 202 18.38 10.43 -1.94
C ALA A 202 19.02 9.41 -2.89
N THR A 203 19.53 8.32 -2.33
CA THR A 203 20.07 7.21 -3.12
C THR A 203 19.04 6.09 -3.17
N LEU A 204 18.61 5.72 -4.37
CA LEU A 204 17.79 4.56 -4.65
C LEU A 204 18.68 3.46 -5.22
N VAL A 205 18.69 2.30 -4.57
CA VAL A 205 19.45 1.13 -5.04
C VAL A 205 18.49 0.12 -5.65
N CYS A 206 18.61 -0.10 -6.96
CA CYS A 206 17.82 -1.06 -7.71
C CYS A 206 18.75 -2.12 -8.33
N ASN A 207 18.65 -3.38 -7.89
CA ASN A 207 19.46 -4.49 -8.40
C ASN A 207 20.99 -4.18 -8.50
N GLY A 208 21.54 -3.47 -7.50
CA GLY A 208 22.95 -3.06 -7.46
C GLY A 208 23.30 -1.79 -8.25
N SER A 209 22.34 -1.20 -8.98
CA SER A 209 22.50 0.11 -9.61
C SER A 209 22.09 1.22 -8.64
N TYR A 210 22.86 2.31 -8.63
CA TYR A 210 22.63 3.47 -7.78
C TYR A 210 22.02 4.59 -8.61
N ILE A 211 20.84 5.04 -8.21
CA ILE A 211 20.15 6.20 -8.79
C ILE A 211 20.13 7.30 -7.74
N HIS A 212 20.62 8.46 -8.11
CA HIS A 212 20.72 9.61 -7.20
C HIS A 212 19.71 10.66 -7.58
N GLY A 213 18.84 11.00 -6.65
CA GLY A 213 17.90 12.09 -6.78
C GLY A 213 18.27 13.27 -5.90
N TYR A 214 17.90 14.47 -6.36
CA TYR A 214 18.23 15.72 -5.68
C TYR A 214 16.98 16.59 -5.50
N GLY A 215 16.88 17.30 -4.39
CA GLY A 215 15.73 18.16 -4.15
C GLY A 215 15.88 19.11 -2.95
N SER A 216 14.92 20.03 -2.85
CA SER A 216 14.77 20.93 -1.70
C SER A 216 14.17 20.24 -0.47
N SER A 217 13.63 19.03 -0.64
CA SER A 217 13.14 18.16 0.43
C SER A 217 13.54 16.71 0.11
N VAL A 218 13.51 15.83 1.12
CA VAL A 218 13.74 14.39 0.89
C VAL A 218 12.70 13.78 -0.03
N THR A 219 11.43 14.24 0.08
CA THR A 219 10.36 13.82 -0.84
C THR A 219 10.69 14.23 -2.27
N ALA A 220 11.18 15.45 -2.49
CA ALA A 220 11.57 15.93 -3.83
C ALA A 220 12.75 15.12 -4.38
N ALA A 221 13.79 14.89 -3.57
CA ALA A 221 14.94 14.07 -3.96
C ALA A 221 14.53 12.63 -4.30
N ALA A 222 13.67 12.01 -3.49
CA ALA A 222 13.17 10.66 -3.77
C ALA A 222 12.31 10.63 -5.05
N ASN A 223 11.47 11.64 -5.29
CA ASN A 223 10.71 11.73 -6.54
C ASN A 223 11.59 11.89 -7.78
N ASP A 224 12.68 12.66 -7.68
CA ASP A 224 13.65 12.79 -8.76
C ASP A 224 14.33 11.45 -9.08
N ALA A 225 14.75 10.70 -8.05
CA ALA A 225 15.30 9.35 -8.23
C ALA A 225 14.28 8.37 -8.88
N LEU A 226 13.01 8.43 -8.47
CA LEU A 226 11.94 7.62 -9.07
C LEU A 226 11.68 8.00 -10.53
N ALA A 227 11.71 9.29 -10.87
CA ALA A 227 11.50 9.75 -12.24
C ALA A 227 12.57 9.20 -13.20
N GLN A 228 13.82 9.09 -12.73
CA GLN A 228 14.93 8.55 -13.52
C GLN A 228 14.77 7.05 -13.86
N ILE A 229 14.03 6.29 -13.06
CA ILE A 229 13.71 4.88 -13.34
C ILE A 229 12.32 4.68 -13.97
N GLY A 230 11.54 5.75 -14.17
CA GLY A 230 10.19 5.68 -14.73
C GLY A 230 9.13 5.13 -13.76
N ALA A 231 9.32 5.34 -12.45
CA ALA A 231 8.39 4.93 -11.38
C ALA A 231 7.51 6.09 -10.87
#